data_AF-X1DZU1-F1
#
_entry.id   AF-X1DZU1-F1
#
_cell.length_a   1.000
_cell.length_b   1.000
_cell.length_c   1.000
_cell.angle_alpha   90.00
_cell.angle_beta   90.00
_cell.angle_gamma   90.00
#
_symmetry.space_group_name_H-M   'P 1'
#
loop_
_entity.id
_entity.type
_entity.pdbx_description
1 polymer ?
#
loop_
_entity_poly.entity_id
_entity_poly.type
_entity_poly.pdbx_seq_one_letter_code
_entity_poly.pdbx_strand_id
1 'polypeptide(L)' 'MDFGEVVGRYSKPEYSENQKAKPNKLKKLQYAEKLLEWIIKKLKNEIYFINSKISSNYVQIISIKQYSNFLNIL' A
#
# COMPACT_ATOMS: atom_id res chain seq x y z
N MET A 1 0.18 -1.26 -5.90
CA MET A 1 -1.16 -1.11 -5.30
C MET A 1 -1.25 0.28 -4.69
N ASP A 2 -2.37 0.97 -4.89
CA ASP A 2 -2.57 2.34 -4.41
C ASP A 2 -3.23 2.29 -3.02
N PHE A 3 -2.44 2.46 -1.95
CA PHE A 3 -2.85 2.26 -0.54
C PHE A 3 -3.50 3.51 0.09
N GLY A 4 -3.97 4.46 -0.73
CA GLY A 4 -4.55 5.72 -0.25
C GLY A 4 -6.07 5.79 -0.26
N GLU A 5 -6.58 6.90 0.27
CA GLU A 5 -7.99 7.33 0.19
C GLU A 5 -8.42 7.73 -1.22
N VAL A 6 -7.50 7.71 -2.17
CA VAL A 6 -7.75 8.00 -3.57
C VAL A 6 -7.50 6.74 -4.39
N VAL A 7 -8.30 6.56 -5.43
CA VAL A 7 -8.07 5.59 -6.48
C VAL A 7 -7.72 6.40 -7.71
N GLY A 8 -6.46 6.32 -8.15
CA GLY A 8 -6.03 7.04 -9.34
C GLY A 8 -6.83 6.62 -10.58
N ARG A 9 -7.04 7.55 -11.52
CA ARG A 9 -7.79 7.32 -12.77
C ARG A 9 -7.29 6.11 -13.57
N TYR A 10 -6.01 5.78 -13.47
CA TYR A 10 -5.40 4.64 -14.17
C TYR A 10 -5.53 3.31 -13.44
N SER A 11 -6.02 3.31 -12.19
CA SER A 11 -6.22 2.07 -11.43
C SER A 11 -7.40 1.25 -11.96
N LYS A 12 -8.32 1.89 -12.69
CA LYS A 12 -9.58 1.32 -13.16
C LYS A 12 -9.94 1.87 -14.54
N PRO A 13 -10.19 1.02 -15.56
CA PRO A 13 -10.53 1.48 -16.91
C PRO A 13 -11.76 2.39 -16.97
N GLU A 14 -12.69 2.22 -16.03
CA GLU A 14 -13.92 3.00 -15.96
C GLU A 14 -13.77 4.40 -15.33
N TYR A 15 -12.57 4.79 -14.86
CA TYR A 15 -12.36 6.08 -14.20
C TYR A 15 -11.74 7.10 -15.16
N SER A 16 -12.45 8.20 -15.40
CA SER A 16 -11.93 9.35 -16.16
C SER A 16 -11.02 10.25 -15.32
N GLU A 17 -11.17 10.22 -14.00
CA GLU A 17 -10.44 11.05 -13.04
C GLU A 17 -10.15 10.29 -11.74
N ASN A 18 -9.33 10.89 -10.87
CA ASN A 18 -9.03 10.32 -9.57
C ASN A 18 -10.29 10.37 -8.70
N GLN A 19 -10.66 9.24 -8.11
CA GLN A 19 -11.86 9.15 -7.28
C GLN A 19 -11.53 8.84 -5.83
N LYS A 20 -12.38 9.28 -4.91
CA LYS A 20 -12.28 8.83 -3.51
C LYS A 20 -12.47 7.32 -3.42
N ALA A 21 -11.64 6.67 -2.61
CA ALA A 21 -11.71 5.25 -2.34
C ALA A 21 -13.07 4.90 -1.75
N LYS A 22 -13.70 3.87 -2.32
CA LYS A 22 -14.93 3.32 -1.77
C LYS A 22 -14.66 2.72 -0.37
N PRO A 23 -15.64 2.73 0.55
CA PRO A 23 -15.46 2.23 1.91
C PRO A 23 -14.96 0.77 1.99
N ASN A 24 -15.35 -0.06 1.02
CA ASN A 24 -14.89 -1.44 0.93
C ASN A 24 -13.39 -1.57 0.61
N LYS A 25 -12.80 -0.64 -0.15
CA LYS A 25 -11.35 -0.58 -0.38
C LYS A 25 -10.63 -0.26 0.92
N LEU A 26 -11.09 0.76 1.65
CA LEU A 26 -10.53 1.13 2.96
C LEU A 26 -10.57 -0.04 3.95
N LYS A 27 -11.70 -0.75 4.01
CA LYS A 27 -11.83 -1.94 4.86
C LYS A 27 -10.86 -3.06 4.48
N LYS A 28 -10.61 -3.28 3.19
CA LYS A 28 -9.60 -4.25 2.72
C LYS A 28 -8.18 -3.84 3.16
N LEU A 29 -7.85 -2.55 3.10
CA LEU A 29 -6.56 -2.03 3.55
C LEU A 29 -6.37 -2.25 5.05
N GLN A 30 -7.39 -1.97 5.86
CA GLN A 30 -7.37 -2.24 7.31
C GLN A 30 -7.16 -3.73 7.64
N TYR A 31 -7.78 -4.63 6.88
CA TYR A 31 -7.55 -6.07 7.06
C TYR A 31 -6.13 -6.47 6.65
N ALA A 32 -5.57 -5.90 5.58
CA ALA A 32 -4.21 -6.17 5.15
C ALA A 32 -3.18 -5.72 6.21
N GLU A 33 -3.40 -4.55 6.82
CA GLU A 33 -2.57 -4.04 7.93
C GLU A 33 -2.58 -4.98 9.13
N LYS A 34 -3.77 -5.36 9.61
CA LYS A 34 -3.91 -6.33 10.71
C LYS A 34 -3.26 -7.67 10.42
N LEU A 35 -3.34 -8.13 9.18
CA LEU A 35 -2.70 -9.37 8.74
C LEU A 35 -1.17 -9.24 8.80
N LEU A 36 -0.62 -8.14 8.31
CA LEU A 36 0.82 -7.87 8.36
C LEU A 36 1.31 -7.79 9.81
N GLU A 37 0.62 -7.08 10.69
CA GLU A 37 0.95 -7.03 12.12
C GLU A 37 0.99 -8.42 12.77
N TRP A 38 0.03 -9.28 12.42
CA TRP A 38 -0.03 -10.64 12.93
C TRP A 38 1.12 -11.52 12.42
N ILE A 39 1.47 -11.37 11.14
CA ILE A 39 2.54 -12.13 10.49
C ILE A 39 3.93 -11.67 10.98
N ILE A 40 4.17 -10.36 11.07
CA ILE A 40 5.45 -9.78 11.51
C ILE A 40 5.84 -10.28 12.89
N LYS A 41 4.88 -10.42 13.81
CA LYS A 41 5.13 -10.95 15.16
C LYS A 41 5.60 -12.41 15.18
N LYS A 42 5.36 -13.16 14.10
CA LYS A 42 5.67 -14.60 14.00
C LYS A 42 6.89 -14.89 13.12
N LEU A 43 7.29 -13.95 12.27
CA LEU A 43 8.43 -14.11 11.40
C LEU A 43 9.72 -13.64 12.09
N LYS A 44 10.73 -14.51 12.08
CA LYS A 44 12.10 -14.15 12.49
C LYS A 44 12.91 -13.51 11.35
N ASN A 45 12.45 -13.70 10.11
CA ASN A 45 13.11 -13.21 8.91
C ASN A 45 12.54 -11.85 8.51
N GLU A 46 13.36 -11.03 7.86
CA GLU A 46 12.94 -9.74 7.32
C GLU A 46 11.90 -9.90 6.20
N ILE A 47 10.94 -8.98 6.16
CA ILE A 47 9.89 -8.94 5.14
C ILE A 47 10.27 -7.89 4.10
N TYR A 48 10.31 -8.31 2.84
CA TYR A 48 10.57 -7.44 1.69
C TYR A 48 9.30 -7.29 0.87
N PHE A 49 8.87 -6.04 0.64
CA PHE A 49 7.80 -5.75 -0.31
C PHE A 49 8.36 -5.73 -1.73
N ILE A 50 8.18 -6.83 -2.46
CA ILE A 50 8.56 -6.91 -3.87
C ILE A 50 7.41 -6.32 -4.70
N ASN A 51 7.50 -5.04 -5.03
CA ASN A 51 6.70 -4.49 -6.13
C ASN A 51 7.28 -5.04 -7.44
N SER A 52 6.53 -5.86 -8.15
CA SER A 52 6.87 -6.36 -9.49
C SER A 52 7.33 -5.21 -10.39
N LYS A 53 8.40 -5.45 -11.17
CA LYS A 53 9.19 -4.49 -11.98
C LYS A 53 8.47 -3.17 -12.33
N ILE A 54 9.12 -2.09 -11.93
CA ILE A 54 8.79 -0.69 -12.20
C ILE A 54 8.69 -0.46 -13.72
N SER A 55 7.53 0.01 -14.20
CA SER A 55 7.33 0.44 -15.60
C SER A 55 7.56 1.95 -15.81
N SER A 56 7.90 2.73 -14.77
CA SER A 56 8.20 4.16 -14.92
C SER A 56 9.01 4.77 -13.75
N ASN A 57 9.76 5.84 -14.03
CA ASN A 57 10.62 6.57 -13.10
C ASN A 57 9.91 7.25 -11.90
N TYR A 58 8.59 7.09 -11.77
CA TYR A 58 7.78 7.68 -10.69
C TYR A 58 7.61 6.78 -9.47
N VAL A 59 8.11 5.54 -9.49
CA VAL A 59 7.96 4.59 -8.39
C VAL A 59 9.27 4.47 -7.61
N GLN A 60 9.30 5.00 -6.39
CA GLN A 60 10.39 4.76 -5.43
C GLN A 60 10.09 3.54 -4.57
N ILE A 61 11.07 2.65 -4.44
CA ILE A 61 11.06 1.54 -3.48
C ILE A 61 11.56 2.10 -2.15
N ILE A 62 10.75 1.95 -1.09
CA ILE A 62 11.12 2.38 0.26
C ILE A 62 11.05 1.20 1.23
N SER A 63 11.94 1.21 2.23
CA SER A 63 11.94 0.23 3.32
C SER A 63 10.74 0.42 4.25
N ILE A 64 10.41 -0.61 5.04
CA ILE A 64 9.29 -0.52 5.99
C ILE A 64 9.52 0.58 7.02
N LYS A 65 10.78 0.83 7.42
CA LYS A 65 11.15 1.92 8.32
C LYS A 65 10.86 3.29 7.71
N GLN A 66 11.18 3.47 6.42
CA GLN A 66 10.85 4.70 5.71
C GLN A 66 9.33 4.87 5.54
N TYR A 67 8.60 3.78 5.30
CA TYR A 67 7.13 3.78 5.24
C TYR A 67 6.49 4.16 6.59
N SER A 68 6.99 3.62 7.70
CA SER A 68 6.51 3.97 9.05
C SER A 68 6.68 5.46 9.37
N ASN A 69 7.78 6.07 8.95
CA ASN A 69 8.01 7.51 9.11
C ASN A 69 7.02 8.36 8.31
N PHE A 70 6.60 7.91 7.12
CA PHE A 70 5.57 8.60 6.33
C PHE A 70 4.20 8.62 7.02
N LEU A 71 3.93 7.64 7.89
CA LEU A 71 2.65 7.51 8.59
C LEU A 71 2.65 8.12 10.00
N ASN A 72 3.79 8.62 10.51
CA ASN A 72 3.95 9.08 11.91
C ASN A 72 3.56 8.01 12.96
N ILE A 73 3.85 6.74 12.71
CA ILE A 73 3.46 5.62 13.60
C ILE A 73 4.61 5.16 14.51
N LEU A 74 5.82 5.68 14.32
CA LEU A 74 7.01 5.51 15.17
C LEU A 74 7.80 6.82 15.21
#